data_AF-A0A7S2Z2K5-F1
#
_entry.id   AF-A0A7S2Z2K5-F1
#
_cell.length_a   1.000
_cell.length_b   1.000
_cell.length_c   1.000
_cell.angle_alpha   90.00
_cell.angle_beta   90.00
_cell.angle_gamma   90.00
#
_symmetry.space_group_name_H-M   'P 1'
#
loop_
_entity.id
_entity.type
_entity.pdbx_description
1 polymer ?
#
loop_
_entity_poly.entity_id
_entity_poly.type
_entity_poly.pdbx_seq_one_letter_code
_entity_poly.pdbx_strand_id
1 'polypeptide(L)'
;GSLVPKTSRLVFDQKGLTRNLSASALSSDEDAPARSLATWNDYDTVSIDTSQVRKGDTVKVLPGESMPVDGIVVAGESAIDESLLTGESVLVRKSAGDRVIAGTINYDGALVVQAQTSGADCTVKAMRDIVEEAQSRDAPVQRLADAICGPFVYFILGLSASTFAFWQLFGFDLFKDVLFDYSYASLDNSIAWLSSGTSVALRFAVNVLVVACPCALGLATPTSVLVGTSLAAKRGVLIRGGDVLEELAKVDTLVVDKTGTVTEGKPSVARTFLPSAGAGAGAGGAARMTERELAIL
;
A
#
# COMPACT_ATOMS: atom_id res chain seq x y z
N GLY A 1 6.86 -8.87 -11.84
CA GLY A 1 8.24 -8.79 -12.35
C GLY A 1 9.08 -8.14 -11.27
N SER A 2 10.30 -8.62 -11.03
CA SER A 2 11.23 -7.94 -10.11
C SER A 2 11.65 -6.61 -10.72
N LEU A 3 11.48 -5.50 -10.00
CA LEU A 3 11.91 -4.16 -10.43
C LEU A 3 13.46 -4.07 -10.51
N VAL A 4 14.14 -4.90 -9.72
CA VAL A 4 15.60 -5.03 -9.70
C VAL A 4 16.02 -6.13 -10.68
N PRO A 5 17.00 -5.86 -11.57
CA PRO A 5 17.51 -6.86 -12.50
C PRO A 5 18.19 -8.00 -11.74
N LYS A 6 18.06 -9.23 -12.28
CA LYS A 6 18.68 -10.43 -11.68
C LYS A 6 20.20 -10.46 -11.86
N THR A 7 20.70 -9.77 -12.86
CA THR A 7 22.12 -9.77 -13.24
C THR A 7 22.68 -8.36 -13.18
N SER A 8 23.87 -8.24 -12.61
CA SER A 8 24.64 -7.01 -12.49
C SER A 8 26.00 -7.18 -13.16
N ARG A 9 26.48 -6.14 -13.84
CA ARG A 9 27.82 -6.14 -14.47
C ARG A 9 28.82 -5.42 -13.58
N LEU A 10 29.71 -6.19 -12.96
CA LEU A 10 30.82 -5.65 -12.18
C LEU A 10 31.98 -5.28 -13.10
N VAL A 11 32.60 -4.15 -12.80
CA VAL A 11 33.84 -3.70 -13.47
C VAL A 11 35.02 -4.01 -12.56
N PHE A 12 36.02 -4.71 -13.10
CA PHE A 12 37.25 -5.03 -12.38
C PHE A 12 38.45 -4.31 -13.00
N ASP A 13 39.30 -3.74 -12.14
CA ASP A 13 40.63 -3.31 -12.57
C ASP A 13 41.51 -4.55 -12.86
N GLN A 14 42.16 -4.59 -14.03
CA GLN A 14 43.09 -5.66 -14.39
C GLN A 14 44.32 -5.71 -13.47
N LYS A 15 44.56 -4.71 -12.63
CA LYS A 15 45.50 -4.80 -11.50
C LYS A 15 44.79 -5.25 -10.23
N GLY A 16 44.54 -6.54 -10.16
CA GLY A 16 44.44 -7.24 -8.89
C GLY A 16 43.04 -7.68 -8.51
N LEU A 17 42.88 -9.00 -8.58
CA LEU A 17 41.97 -9.80 -7.79
C LEU A 17 42.26 -9.68 -6.26
N THR A 18 42.55 -8.48 -5.74
CA THR A 18 42.70 -8.22 -4.31
C THR A 18 41.39 -7.71 -3.77
N ARG A 19 40.57 -8.67 -3.34
CA ARG A 19 39.64 -8.48 -2.22
C ARG A 19 40.36 -7.67 -1.14
N ASN A 20 39.76 -6.56 -0.73
CA ASN A 20 40.23 -5.60 0.29
C ASN A 20 41.15 -4.48 -0.24
N LEU A 21 40.56 -3.50 -0.94
CA LEU A 21 40.99 -2.12 -0.75
C LEU A 21 40.11 -1.52 0.35
N SER A 22 40.67 -1.52 1.55
CA SER A 22 40.20 -0.72 2.67
C SER A 22 39.93 0.71 2.23
N ALA A 23 38.90 1.33 2.83
CA ALA A 23 38.42 2.70 2.64
C ALA A 23 39.46 3.81 2.94
N SER A 24 40.74 3.50 2.93
CA SER A 24 41.87 4.34 3.34
C SER A 24 42.77 4.79 2.18
N ALA A 25 42.52 4.35 0.93
CA ALA A 25 43.31 4.74 -0.24
C ALA A 25 42.68 5.88 -1.08
N LEU A 26 41.52 6.40 -0.68
CA LEU A 26 40.79 7.47 -1.40
C LEU A 26 41.05 8.88 -0.84
N SER A 27 41.93 9.04 0.16
CA SER A 27 42.21 10.34 0.80
C SER A 27 43.60 10.91 0.49
N SER A 28 44.35 10.32 -0.43
CA SER A 28 45.69 10.80 -0.78
C SER A 28 46.01 10.53 -2.25
N ASP A 29 45.37 11.28 -3.14
CA ASP A 29 45.97 11.73 -4.40
C ASP A 29 45.00 12.72 -5.04
N GLU A 30 45.38 14.01 -5.01
CA GLU A 30 44.58 15.15 -5.45
C GLU A 30 44.53 15.34 -6.97
N ASP A 31 45.10 14.43 -7.77
CA ASP A 31 45.12 14.55 -9.24
C ASP A 31 45.15 13.17 -9.93
N ALA A 32 44.00 12.63 -10.40
CA ALA A 32 43.99 11.45 -11.28
C ALA A 32 42.67 11.27 -12.10
N PRO A 33 42.72 10.68 -13.31
CA PRO A 33 41.69 10.69 -14.37
C PRO A 33 40.51 9.73 -14.14
N ALA A 34 40.01 9.61 -12.91
CA ALA A 34 38.99 8.63 -12.49
C ALA A 34 37.54 9.01 -12.86
N ARG A 35 37.30 10.25 -13.31
CA ARG A 35 35.94 10.76 -13.64
C ARG A 35 35.52 10.53 -15.09
N SER A 36 36.44 10.16 -15.98
CA SER A 36 36.12 9.97 -17.40
C SER A 36 35.57 8.57 -17.66
N LEU A 37 34.41 8.47 -18.29
CA LEU A 37 33.85 7.18 -18.75
C LEU A 37 34.82 6.39 -19.65
N ALA A 38 35.75 7.07 -20.32
CA ALA A 38 36.71 6.45 -21.23
C ALA A 38 37.68 5.50 -20.52
N THR A 39 38.12 5.82 -19.31
CA THR A 39 38.97 4.94 -18.50
C THR A 39 38.23 3.67 -18.06
N TRP A 40 36.89 3.75 -17.94
CA TRP A 40 36.05 2.63 -17.50
C TRP A 40 35.58 1.68 -18.62
N ASN A 41 35.90 1.98 -19.87
CA ASN A 41 35.65 1.08 -21.00
C ASN A 41 36.78 0.05 -21.20
N ASP A 42 37.96 0.30 -20.65
CA ASP A 42 39.15 -0.57 -20.82
C ASP A 42 39.22 -1.69 -19.76
N TYR A 43 38.37 -1.61 -18.74
CA TYR A 43 38.27 -2.61 -17.68
C TYR A 43 37.41 -3.80 -18.09
N ASP A 44 37.82 -4.98 -17.62
CA ASP A 44 37.09 -6.22 -17.90
C ASP A 44 35.80 -6.26 -17.06
N THR A 45 34.68 -6.65 -17.70
CA THR A 45 33.37 -6.66 -17.05
C THR A 45 32.86 -8.09 -16.89
N VAL A 46 32.50 -8.47 -15.66
CA VAL A 46 31.91 -9.79 -15.37
C VAL A 46 30.45 -9.61 -14.98
N SER A 47 29.58 -10.39 -15.61
CA SER A 47 28.17 -10.47 -15.23
C SER A 47 28.02 -11.45 -14.07
N ILE A 48 27.52 -10.96 -12.94
CA ILE A 48 27.19 -11.75 -11.74
C ILE A 48 25.73 -11.57 -11.36
N ASP A 49 25.23 -12.40 -10.45
CA ASP A 49 23.91 -12.21 -9.87
C ASP A 49 23.91 -11.00 -8.93
N THR A 50 22.85 -10.18 -8.97
CA THR A 50 22.71 -8.97 -8.15
C THR A 50 22.80 -9.26 -6.65
N SER A 51 22.38 -10.45 -6.21
CA SER A 51 22.49 -10.89 -4.81
C SER A 51 23.93 -11.03 -4.30
N GLN A 52 24.90 -11.18 -5.21
CA GLN A 52 26.32 -11.36 -4.88
C GLN A 52 27.11 -10.04 -4.83
N VAL A 53 26.48 -8.93 -5.20
CA VAL A 53 27.08 -7.58 -5.15
C VAL A 53 27.24 -7.15 -3.70
N ARG A 54 28.48 -6.81 -3.32
CA ARG A 54 28.83 -6.35 -1.97
C ARG A 54 28.95 -4.82 -1.94
N LYS A 55 28.82 -4.27 -0.74
CA LYS A 55 29.11 -2.85 -0.49
C LYS A 55 30.55 -2.53 -0.87
N GLY A 56 30.72 -1.47 -1.66
CA GLY A 56 32.01 -1.00 -2.18
C GLY A 56 32.33 -1.49 -3.60
N ASP A 57 31.62 -2.50 -4.10
CA ASP A 57 31.79 -2.98 -5.47
C ASP A 57 31.33 -1.92 -6.50
N THR A 58 31.96 -1.92 -7.67
CA THR A 58 31.64 -0.96 -8.73
C THR A 58 30.91 -1.65 -9.88
N VAL A 59 29.71 -1.17 -10.17
CA VAL A 59 28.78 -1.74 -11.14
C VAL A 59 28.64 -0.79 -12.32
N LYS A 60 28.72 -1.31 -13.55
CA LYS A 60 28.46 -0.55 -14.76
C LYS A 60 27.04 -0.83 -15.25
N VAL A 61 26.28 0.24 -15.43
CA VAL A 61 24.89 0.17 -15.87
C VAL A 61 24.80 0.86 -17.22
N LEU A 62 24.33 0.12 -18.23
CA LEU A 62 24.19 0.65 -19.59
C LEU A 62 22.88 1.44 -19.78
N PRO A 63 22.79 2.25 -20.85
CA PRO A 63 21.53 2.82 -21.30
C PRO A 63 20.44 1.75 -21.46
N GLY A 64 19.25 2.01 -20.91
CA GLY A 64 18.09 1.12 -20.92
C GLY A 64 18.06 0.06 -19.80
N GLU A 65 19.09 -0.02 -18.96
CA GLU A 65 19.11 -0.97 -17.83
C GLU A 65 18.56 -0.37 -16.54
N SER A 66 17.94 -1.23 -15.71
CA SER A 66 17.53 -0.87 -14.36
C SER A 66 18.74 -0.90 -13.40
N MET A 67 18.75 0.01 -12.44
CA MET A 67 19.78 0.09 -11.40
C MET A 67 19.69 -1.14 -10.49
N PRO A 68 20.77 -1.93 -10.37
CA PRO A 68 20.75 -3.15 -9.56
C PRO A 68 20.87 -2.89 -8.06
N VAL A 69 21.51 -1.80 -7.65
CA VAL A 69 21.84 -1.49 -6.25
C VAL A 69 21.77 0.00 -5.97
N ASP A 70 21.54 0.34 -4.69
CA ASP A 70 21.69 1.71 -4.21
C ASP A 70 23.17 2.09 -4.19
N GLY A 71 23.50 3.27 -4.72
CA GLY A 71 24.89 3.65 -4.90
C GLY A 71 25.14 5.13 -5.16
N ILE A 72 26.42 5.46 -5.32
CA ILE A 72 26.89 6.78 -5.76
C ILE A 72 27.51 6.63 -7.14
N VAL A 73 27.19 7.54 -8.06
CA VAL A 73 27.83 7.60 -9.38
C VAL A 73 29.29 8.00 -9.21
N VAL A 74 30.21 7.17 -9.68
CA VAL A 74 31.66 7.44 -9.68
C VAL A 74 32.08 8.06 -11.01
N ALA A 75 31.51 7.61 -12.12
CA ALA A 75 31.80 8.12 -13.45
C ALA A 75 30.59 8.03 -14.39
N GLY A 76 30.50 8.99 -15.31
CA GLY A 76 29.43 9.11 -16.29
C GLY A 76 28.37 10.15 -15.93
N GLU A 77 27.57 10.51 -16.93
CA GLU A 77 26.41 11.38 -16.80
C GLU A 77 25.26 10.74 -17.58
N SER A 78 24.09 10.66 -16.96
CA SER A 78 22.89 10.12 -17.60
C SER A 78 21.63 10.62 -16.92
N ALA A 79 20.53 10.60 -17.67
CA ALA A 79 19.20 10.82 -17.16
C ALA A 79 18.62 9.50 -16.62
N ILE A 80 18.06 9.55 -15.41
CA ILE A 80 17.46 8.41 -14.71
C ILE A 80 15.97 8.66 -14.53
N ASP A 81 15.17 7.62 -14.80
CA ASP A 81 13.74 7.59 -14.52
C ASP A 81 13.50 7.03 -13.11
N GLU A 82 13.09 7.92 -12.21
CA GLU A 82 12.71 7.61 -10.84
C GLU A 82 11.17 7.48 -10.67
N SER A 83 10.39 7.47 -11.75
CA SER A 83 8.92 7.48 -11.71
C SER A 83 8.30 6.28 -10.98
N LEU A 84 8.95 5.12 -11.04
CA LEU A 84 8.48 3.89 -10.36
C LEU A 84 8.54 3.98 -8.84
N LEU A 85 9.35 4.90 -8.29
CA LEU A 85 9.53 5.09 -6.85
C LEU A 85 8.96 6.42 -6.35
N THR A 86 9.13 7.49 -7.14
CA THR A 86 8.74 8.85 -6.77
C THR A 86 7.39 9.27 -7.34
N GLY A 87 6.92 8.60 -8.39
CA GLY A 87 5.74 9.01 -9.17
C GLY A 87 5.99 10.19 -10.12
N GLU A 88 7.16 10.84 -10.05
CA GLU A 88 7.48 11.97 -10.92
C GLU A 88 7.97 11.49 -12.29
N SER A 89 7.41 12.04 -13.37
CA SER A 89 7.69 11.59 -14.75
C SER A 89 8.85 12.34 -15.43
N VAL A 90 9.47 13.28 -14.71
CA VAL A 90 10.61 14.05 -15.22
C VAL A 90 11.89 13.25 -14.96
N LEU A 91 12.67 13.03 -16.01
CA LEU A 91 13.96 12.38 -15.88
C LEU A 91 14.92 13.27 -15.07
N VAL A 92 15.52 12.69 -14.05
CA VAL A 92 16.50 13.39 -13.20
C VAL A 92 17.89 13.15 -13.77
N ARG A 93 18.62 14.21 -14.10
CA ARG A 93 20.02 14.09 -14.52
C ARG A 93 20.90 13.79 -13.30
N LYS A 94 21.76 12.79 -13.44
CA LYS A 94 22.74 12.41 -12.43
C LYS A 94 24.14 12.45 -13.02
N SER A 95 25.07 12.93 -12.22
CA SER A 95 26.49 13.10 -12.53
C SER A 95 27.35 12.49 -11.42
N ALA A 96 28.68 12.46 -11.62
CA ALA A 96 29.60 11.90 -10.64
C ALA A 96 29.45 12.58 -9.25
N GLY A 97 29.18 11.77 -8.22
CA GLY A 97 28.90 12.21 -6.85
C GLY A 97 27.42 12.10 -6.45
N ASP A 98 26.50 11.99 -7.41
CA ASP A 98 25.07 11.91 -7.13
C ASP A 98 24.65 10.49 -6.70
N ARG A 99 23.58 10.43 -5.89
CA ARG A 99 23.00 9.16 -5.43
C ARG A 99 21.99 8.61 -6.43
N VAL A 100 22.01 7.29 -6.57
CA VAL A 100 21.08 6.51 -7.39
C VAL A 100 20.42 5.41 -6.54
N ILE A 101 19.19 5.06 -6.90
CA ILE A 101 18.34 4.14 -6.15
C ILE A 101 18.13 2.86 -6.97
N ALA A 102 18.14 1.70 -6.32
CA ALA A 102 17.86 0.43 -6.98
C ALA A 102 16.45 0.39 -7.57
N GLY A 103 16.31 -0.13 -8.79
CA GLY A 103 15.03 -0.25 -9.51
C GLY A 103 14.69 0.91 -10.44
N THR A 104 15.44 2.03 -10.41
CA THR A 104 15.28 3.14 -11.37
C THR A 104 15.90 2.81 -12.73
N ILE A 105 15.39 3.36 -13.83
CA ILE A 105 15.85 3.02 -15.18
C ILE A 105 16.80 4.07 -15.74
N ASN A 106 17.94 3.65 -16.28
CA ASN A 106 18.91 4.51 -16.94
C ASN A 106 18.56 4.76 -18.41
N TYR A 107 18.70 5.99 -18.94
CA TYR A 107 18.31 6.31 -20.32
C TYR A 107 19.46 6.71 -21.25
N ASP A 108 20.17 7.81 -20.97
CA ASP A 108 20.96 8.51 -22.00
C ASP A 108 22.43 8.05 -22.10
N GLY A 109 23.04 7.63 -20.98
CA GLY A 109 24.47 7.36 -20.88
C GLY A 109 24.81 6.18 -19.98
N ALA A 110 25.97 5.56 -20.17
CA ALA A 110 26.45 4.53 -19.26
C ALA A 110 26.88 5.16 -17.93
N LEU A 111 26.50 4.56 -16.81
CA LEU A 111 26.89 5.00 -15.48
C LEU A 111 27.75 3.95 -14.81
N VAL A 112 28.76 4.41 -14.08
CA VAL A 112 29.58 3.58 -13.19
C VAL A 112 29.21 3.95 -11.76
N VAL A 113 28.63 3.00 -11.03
CA VAL A 113 28.02 3.22 -9.72
C VAL A 113 28.73 2.38 -8.69
N GLN A 114 29.13 2.99 -7.56
CA GLN A 114 29.65 2.27 -6.42
C GLN A 114 28.52 1.88 -5.46
N ALA A 115 28.41 0.58 -5.16
CA ALA A 115 27.38 0.03 -4.29
C ALA A 115 27.54 0.52 -2.83
N GLN A 116 26.52 1.17 -2.27
CA GLN A 116 26.50 1.55 -0.85
C GLN A 116 25.90 0.46 0.04
N THR A 117 25.08 -0.40 -0.54
CA THR A 117 24.32 -1.45 0.14
C THR A 117 24.52 -2.77 -0.61
N SER A 118 24.36 -3.90 0.08
CA SER A 118 24.39 -5.21 -0.60
C SER A 118 23.17 -5.36 -1.52
N GLY A 119 23.30 -6.08 -2.65
CA GLY A 119 22.19 -6.22 -3.59
C GLY A 119 20.99 -7.02 -3.05
N ALA A 120 21.23 -7.89 -2.07
CA ALA A 120 20.16 -8.60 -1.35
C ALA A 120 19.33 -7.67 -0.47
N ASP A 121 19.96 -6.74 0.24
CA ASP A 121 19.27 -5.80 1.15
C ASP A 121 18.46 -4.75 0.38
N CYS A 122 18.93 -4.33 -0.80
CA CYS A 122 18.22 -3.38 -1.67
C CYS A 122 16.85 -3.94 -2.10
N THR A 123 16.81 -5.23 -2.47
CA THR A 123 15.58 -5.89 -2.94
C THR A 123 14.55 -6.07 -1.80
N VAL A 124 15.02 -6.41 -0.59
CA VAL A 124 14.16 -6.61 0.58
C VAL A 124 13.61 -5.29 1.10
N LYS A 125 14.38 -4.20 1.05
CA LYS A 125 13.94 -2.87 1.50
C LYS A 125 12.83 -2.30 0.60
N ALA A 126 12.99 -2.36 -0.72
CA ALA A 126 11.97 -1.91 -1.66
C ALA A 126 10.63 -2.67 -1.52
N MET A 127 10.68 -3.96 -1.16
CA MET A 127 9.47 -4.75 -0.96
C MET A 127 8.83 -4.54 0.42
N ARG A 128 9.62 -4.32 1.47
CA ARG A 128 9.13 -4.08 2.83
C ARG A 128 8.34 -2.77 2.91
N ASP A 129 8.86 -1.69 2.32
CA ASP A 129 8.25 -0.36 2.42
C ASP A 129 6.88 -0.32 1.70
N ILE A 130 6.69 -1.09 0.62
CA ILE A 130 5.40 -1.18 -0.09
C ILE A 130 4.41 -2.13 0.62
N VAL A 131 4.91 -3.21 1.24
CA VAL A 131 4.07 -4.23 1.88
C VAL A 131 3.62 -3.81 3.28
N GLU A 132 4.46 -3.09 4.03
CA GLU A 132 4.15 -2.59 5.37
C GLU A 132 3.06 -1.49 5.33
N GLU A 133 3.09 -0.64 4.30
CA GLU A 133 2.03 0.34 4.00
C GLU A 133 0.69 -0.34 3.62
N ALA A 134 0.74 -1.49 2.94
CA ALA A 134 -0.44 -2.18 2.43
C ALA A 134 -1.12 -3.15 3.43
N GLN A 135 -0.43 -3.58 4.49
CA GLN A 135 -0.89 -4.66 5.38
C GLN A 135 -1.50 -4.17 6.71
N SER A 136 -1.45 -2.87 7.03
CA SER A 136 -1.87 -2.35 8.35
C SER A 136 -3.30 -1.80 8.41
N ARG A 137 -4.24 -2.40 7.69
CA ARG A 137 -5.65 -1.97 7.69
C ARG A 137 -6.56 -2.99 8.34
N ASP A 138 -6.91 -2.74 9.59
CA ASP A 138 -8.05 -3.38 10.24
C ASP A 138 -9.36 -2.73 9.77
N ALA A 139 -10.29 -3.55 9.28
CA ALA A 139 -11.58 -3.08 8.76
C ALA A 139 -12.46 -2.44 9.86
N PRO A 140 -12.90 -1.18 9.72
CA PRO A 140 -13.56 -0.44 10.79
C PRO A 140 -15.01 -0.85 11.10
N VAL A 141 -15.85 -1.34 10.16
CA VAL A 141 -17.23 -1.75 10.53
C VAL A 141 -17.32 -3.09 11.24
N GLN A 142 -16.30 -3.94 11.14
CA GLN A 142 -16.27 -5.19 11.93
C GLN A 142 -16.29 -4.86 13.43
N ARG A 143 -15.65 -3.75 13.80
CA ARG A 143 -15.71 -3.18 15.16
C ARG A 143 -17.06 -2.56 15.52
N LEU A 144 -17.88 -2.08 14.57
CA LEU A 144 -19.21 -1.51 14.85
C LEU A 144 -20.21 -2.59 15.22
N ALA A 145 -20.21 -3.72 14.48
CA ALA A 145 -21.01 -4.88 14.85
C ALA A 145 -20.60 -5.40 16.24
N ASP A 146 -19.29 -5.53 16.49
CA ASP A 146 -18.77 -5.99 17.78
C ASP A 146 -19.04 -4.98 18.92
N ALA A 147 -18.97 -3.68 18.64
CA ALA A 147 -19.23 -2.60 19.61
C ALA A 147 -20.72 -2.50 19.99
N ILE A 148 -21.63 -2.92 19.12
CA ILE A 148 -23.07 -3.00 19.44
C ILE A 148 -23.36 -4.32 20.17
N CYS A 149 -22.80 -5.43 19.69
CA CYS A 149 -23.02 -6.76 20.27
C CYS A 149 -22.58 -6.84 21.74
N GLY A 150 -21.44 -6.26 22.12
CA GLY A 150 -20.94 -6.30 23.50
C GLY A 150 -21.95 -5.73 24.53
N PRO A 151 -22.29 -4.44 24.47
CA PRO A 151 -23.29 -3.82 25.34
C PRO A 151 -24.68 -4.46 25.24
N PHE A 152 -25.08 -4.87 24.03
CA PHE A 152 -26.39 -5.47 23.78
C PHE A 152 -26.58 -6.80 24.52
N VAL A 153 -25.55 -7.65 24.59
CA VAL A 153 -25.58 -8.90 25.35
C VAL A 153 -25.82 -8.64 26.84
N TYR A 154 -25.11 -7.68 27.43
CA TYR A 154 -25.31 -7.30 28.83
C TYR A 154 -26.73 -6.76 29.08
N PHE A 155 -27.28 -5.99 28.13
CA PHE A 155 -28.64 -5.49 28.21
C PHE A 155 -29.69 -6.61 28.20
N ILE A 156 -29.56 -7.60 27.30
CA ILE A 156 -30.48 -8.74 27.24
C ILE A 156 -30.38 -9.59 28.50
N LEU A 157 -29.16 -9.84 29.00
CA LEU A 157 -28.97 -10.60 30.23
C LEU A 157 -29.63 -9.88 31.42
N GLY A 158 -29.51 -8.55 31.48
CA GLY A 158 -30.19 -7.71 32.46
C GLY A 158 -31.71 -7.79 32.38
N LEU A 159 -32.29 -7.74 31.16
CA LEU A 159 -33.73 -7.88 30.95
C LEU A 159 -34.24 -9.29 31.32
N SER A 160 -33.49 -10.34 30.97
CA SER A 160 -33.83 -11.73 31.30
C SER A 160 -33.81 -11.94 32.82
N ALA A 161 -32.77 -11.46 33.51
CA ALA A 161 -32.67 -11.51 34.98
C ALA A 161 -33.78 -10.67 35.66
N SER A 162 -34.09 -9.49 35.11
CA SER A 162 -35.17 -8.64 35.61
C SER A 162 -36.54 -9.30 35.44
N THR A 163 -36.78 -9.97 34.30
CA THR A 163 -38.00 -10.74 34.06
C THR A 163 -38.13 -11.89 35.05
N PHE A 164 -37.04 -12.63 35.29
CA PHE A 164 -37.00 -13.69 36.30
C PHE A 164 -37.32 -13.15 37.70
N ALA A 165 -36.66 -12.08 38.13
CA ALA A 165 -36.85 -11.47 39.45
C ALA A 165 -38.27 -10.92 39.62
N PHE A 166 -38.84 -10.28 38.59
CA PHE A 166 -40.20 -9.77 38.60
C PHE A 166 -41.23 -10.89 38.80
N TRP A 167 -41.12 -11.98 38.04
CA TRP A 167 -42.02 -13.13 38.18
C TRP A 167 -41.81 -13.87 39.51
N GLN A 168 -40.59 -13.91 40.04
CA GLN A 168 -40.29 -14.53 41.33
C GLN A 168 -40.84 -13.73 42.53
N LEU A 169 -40.79 -12.40 42.48
CA LEU A 169 -41.16 -11.52 43.60
C LEU A 169 -42.62 -11.06 43.55
N PHE A 170 -43.14 -10.70 42.38
CA PHE A 170 -44.47 -10.09 42.22
C PHE A 170 -45.44 -10.96 41.43
N GLY A 171 -44.95 -11.86 40.57
CA GLY A 171 -45.78 -12.70 39.71
C GLY A 171 -46.71 -13.64 40.46
N PHE A 172 -46.24 -14.24 41.55
CA PHE A 172 -47.04 -15.17 42.39
C PHE A 172 -48.13 -14.48 43.20
N ASP A 173 -47.89 -13.25 43.64
CA ASP A 173 -48.82 -12.54 44.49
C ASP A 173 -49.91 -11.82 43.69
N LEU A 174 -49.55 -11.24 42.53
CA LEU A 174 -50.44 -10.35 41.77
C LEU A 174 -51.18 -11.03 40.62
N PHE A 175 -50.64 -12.10 40.01
CA PHE A 175 -51.19 -12.74 38.80
C PHE A 175 -51.38 -14.26 38.96
N LYS A 176 -52.16 -14.67 39.97
CA LYS A 176 -52.46 -16.09 40.21
C LYS A 176 -53.15 -16.76 39.02
N ASP A 177 -54.10 -16.09 38.38
CA ASP A 177 -54.90 -16.67 37.28
C ASP A 177 -54.09 -16.95 36.00
N VAL A 178 -53.16 -16.05 35.63
CA VAL A 178 -52.33 -16.19 34.43
C VAL A 178 -51.29 -17.30 34.59
N LEU A 179 -50.81 -17.50 35.83
CA LEU A 179 -49.80 -18.51 36.11
C LEU A 179 -50.38 -19.93 36.15
N PHE A 180 -51.65 -20.08 36.55
CA PHE A 180 -52.37 -21.36 36.51
C PHE A 180 -52.68 -21.82 35.08
N ASP A 181 -52.95 -20.89 34.15
CA ASP A 181 -53.24 -21.22 32.75
C ASP A 181 -51.99 -21.69 31.97
N TYR A 182 -50.81 -21.21 32.36
CA TYR A 182 -49.51 -21.65 31.83
C TYR A 182 -48.91 -22.87 32.55
N SER A 183 -49.50 -23.30 33.67
CA SER A 183 -49.14 -24.55 34.34
C SER A 183 -49.73 -25.71 33.54
N TYR A 184 -48.89 -26.53 32.91
CA TYR A 184 -49.25 -27.71 32.13
C TYR A 184 -49.89 -28.82 32.99
N ALA A 185 -51.00 -28.54 33.65
CA ALA A 185 -51.74 -29.48 34.49
C ALA A 185 -52.47 -30.57 33.68
N SER A 186 -52.12 -30.78 32.41
CA SER A 186 -52.82 -31.70 31.51
C SER A 186 -52.01 -32.88 30.97
N LEU A 187 -50.75 -33.08 31.39
CA LEU A 187 -50.02 -34.33 31.10
C LEU A 187 -49.29 -34.85 32.34
N ASP A 188 -49.90 -35.87 32.96
CA ASP A 188 -49.36 -36.83 33.92
C ASP A 188 -48.59 -36.25 35.14
N ASN A 189 -49.04 -36.57 36.35
CA ASN A 189 -48.51 -36.04 37.63
C ASN A 189 -47.01 -36.32 37.90
N SER A 190 -46.33 -37.02 37.00
CA SER A 190 -44.89 -37.32 37.04
C SER A 190 -43.99 -36.11 36.80
N ILE A 191 -44.53 -35.01 36.25
CA ILE A 191 -43.80 -33.75 35.98
C ILE A 191 -44.29 -32.57 36.84
N ALA A 192 -44.99 -32.83 37.96
CA ALA A 192 -45.50 -31.79 38.85
C ALA A 192 -44.40 -30.92 39.51
N TRP A 193 -43.14 -31.36 39.53
CA TRP A 193 -42.01 -30.50 39.93
C TRP A 193 -41.74 -29.37 38.92
N LEU A 194 -42.23 -29.51 37.68
CA LEU A 194 -42.13 -28.57 36.56
C LEU A 194 -43.26 -27.52 36.53
N SER A 195 -44.18 -27.56 37.48
CA SER A 195 -45.19 -26.53 37.76
C SER A 195 -44.83 -25.67 38.97
N SER A 196 -43.65 -25.89 39.56
CA SER A 196 -43.12 -25.03 40.61
C SER A 196 -42.91 -23.61 40.06
N GLY A 197 -43.25 -22.61 40.85
CA GLY A 197 -43.30 -21.22 40.39
C GLY A 197 -42.02 -20.71 39.71
N THR A 198 -40.88 -21.12 40.24
CA THR A 198 -39.55 -20.81 39.70
C THR A 198 -39.36 -21.32 38.27
N SER A 199 -39.96 -22.47 37.92
CA SER A 199 -39.85 -23.06 36.57
C SER A 199 -40.58 -22.23 35.50
N VAL A 200 -41.71 -21.60 35.85
CA VAL A 200 -42.46 -20.71 34.96
C VAL A 200 -41.70 -19.39 34.75
N ALA A 201 -41.18 -18.80 35.83
CA ALA A 201 -40.34 -17.61 35.75
C ALA A 201 -39.08 -17.82 34.90
N LEU A 202 -38.44 -18.99 35.03
CA LEU A 202 -37.27 -19.37 34.23
C LEU A 202 -37.61 -19.50 32.73
N ARG A 203 -38.77 -20.08 32.38
CA ARG A 203 -39.21 -20.17 30.97
C ARG A 203 -39.42 -18.79 30.34
N PHE A 204 -40.05 -17.87 31.06
CA PHE A 204 -40.22 -16.49 30.56
C PHE A 204 -38.87 -15.80 30.38
N ALA A 205 -37.94 -15.98 31.32
CA ALA A 205 -36.58 -15.45 31.21
C ALA A 205 -35.81 -16.01 30.00
N VAL A 206 -35.94 -17.31 29.72
CA VAL A 206 -35.33 -17.97 28.55
C VAL A 206 -36.01 -17.51 27.25
N ASN A 207 -37.34 -17.36 27.21
CA ASN A 207 -38.04 -16.86 26.04
C ASN A 207 -37.57 -15.44 25.67
N VAL A 208 -37.39 -14.56 26.65
CA VAL A 208 -36.83 -13.21 26.43
C VAL A 208 -35.41 -13.29 25.85
N LEU A 209 -34.57 -14.18 26.37
CA LEU A 209 -33.20 -14.38 25.88
C LEU A 209 -33.16 -14.90 24.43
N VAL A 210 -34.01 -15.88 24.09
CA VAL A 210 -34.06 -16.50 22.76
C VAL A 210 -34.61 -15.55 21.71
N VAL A 211 -35.70 -14.83 22.01
CA VAL A 211 -36.31 -13.87 21.09
C VAL A 211 -35.39 -12.68 20.80
N ALA A 212 -34.50 -12.34 21.74
CA ALA A 212 -33.57 -11.23 21.57
C ALA A 212 -32.31 -11.55 20.74
N CYS A 213 -32.13 -12.79 20.26
CA CYS A 213 -30.95 -13.20 19.50
C CYS A 213 -30.80 -12.40 18.18
N PRO A 214 -29.73 -11.61 17.98
CA PRO A 214 -29.61 -10.71 16.84
C PRO A 214 -29.02 -11.41 15.59
N CYS A 215 -29.58 -12.55 15.18
CA CYS A 215 -29.06 -13.35 14.06
C CYS A 215 -28.93 -12.57 12.74
N ALA A 216 -29.84 -11.62 12.49
CA ALA A 216 -29.84 -10.80 11.29
C ALA A 216 -28.70 -9.77 11.29
N LEU A 217 -28.30 -9.26 12.46
CA LEU A 217 -27.28 -8.22 12.59
C LEU A 217 -25.91 -8.72 12.12
N GLY A 218 -25.54 -9.96 12.49
CA GLY A 218 -24.26 -10.57 12.13
C GLY A 218 -24.10 -10.88 10.63
N LEU A 219 -25.22 -11.03 9.90
CA LEU A 219 -25.21 -11.32 8.47
C LEU A 219 -25.41 -10.08 7.60
N ALA A 220 -25.95 -8.99 8.14
CA ALA A 220 -26.26 -7.79 7.37
C ALA A 220 -25.00 -7.17 6.73
N THR A 221 -23.93 -7.03 7.51
CA THR A 221 -22.66 -6.44 7.03
C THR A 221 -22.02 -7.25 5.88
N PRO A 222 -21.69 -8.55 6.03
CA PRO A 222 -21.00 -9.30 4.97
C PRO A 222 -21.83 -9.42 3.69
N THR A 223 -23.16 -9.52 3.81
CA THR A 223 -24.05 -9.58 2.65
C THR A 223 -24.08 -8.26 1.88
N SER A 224 -24.12 -7.12 2.58
CA SER A 224 -24.08 -5.81 1.93
C SER A 224 -22.76 -5.56 1.18
N VAL A 225 -21.62 -5.90 1.78
CA VAL A 225 -20.29 -5.77 1.15
C VAL A 225 -20.16 -6.70 -0.05
N LEU A 226 -20.59 -7.95 0.06
CA LEU A 226 -20.54 -8.92 -1.04
C LEU A 226 -21.37 -8.45 -2.24
N VAL A 227 -22.60 -7.99 -2.00
CA VAL A 227 -23.47 -7.50 -3.08
C VAL A 227 -22.90 -6.21 -3.69
N GLY A 228 -22.44 -5.27 -2.86
CA GLY A 228 -21.85 -4.01 -3.32
C GLY A 228 -20.61 -4.20 -4.18
N THR A 229 -19.67 -5.02 -3.74
CA THR A 229 -18.45 -5.35 -4.51
C THR A 229 -18.78 -6.11 -5.80
N SER A 230 -19.74 -7.03 -5.77
CA SER A 230 -20.18 -7.75 -6.98
C SER A 230 -20.81 -6.82 -8.02
N LEU A 231 -21.55 -5.79 -7.59
CA LEU A 231 -22.15 -4.80 -8.49
C LEU A 231 -21.10 -3.85 -9.06
N ALA A 232 -20.13 -3.43 -8.24
CA ALA A 232 -19.00 -2.60 -8.68
C ALA A 232 -18.16 -3.31 -9.75
N ALA A 233 -17.88 -4.60 -9.56
CA ALA A 233 -17.13 -5.42 -10.50
C ALA A 233 -17.81 -5.50 -11.88
N LYS A 234 -19.15 -5.58 -11.92
CA LYS A 234 -19.95 -5.55 -13.17
C LYS A 234 -19.84 -4.22 -13.92
N ARG A 235 -19.40 -3.15 -13.26
CA ARG A 235 -19.18 -1.81 -13.83
C ARG A 235 -17.71 -1.50 -14.10
N GLY A 236 -16.82 -2.50 -13.99
CA GLY A 236 -15.39 -2.33 -14.21
C GLY A 236 -14.65 -1.67 -13.03
N VAL A 237 -15.29 -1.56 -11.87
CA VAL A 237 -14.67 -1.02 -10.65
C VAL A 237 -14.24 -2.19 -9.76
N LEU A 238 -12.93 -2.39 -9.61
CA LEU A 238 -12.37 -3.43 -8.75
C LEU A 238 -12.14 -2.88 -7.35
N ILE A 239 -12.90 -3.37 -6.39
CA ILE A 239 -12.76 -3.02 -4.98
C ILE A 239 -12.10 -4.20 -4.26
N ARG A 240 -10.94 -3.96 -3.63
CA ARG A 240 -10.20 -4.98 -2.89
C ARG A 240 -10.37 -4.74 -1.39
N GLY A 241 -11.22 -5.54 -0.75
CA GLY A 241 -11.52 -5.41 0.68
C GLY A 241 -12.86 -4.73 0.96
N GLY A 242 -13.49 -5.10 2.08
CA GLY A 242 -14.74 -4.48 2.53
C GLY A 242 -14.53 -3.14 3.22
N ASP A 243 -13.38 -2.97 3.88
CA ASP A 243 -12.90 -1.74 4.52
C ASP A 243 -12.81 -0.57 3.53
N VAL A 244 -12.30 -0.84 2.32
CA VAL A 244 -12.17 0.17 1.26
C VAL A 244 -13.52 0.73 0.85
N LEU A 245 -14.57 -0.12 0.79
CA LEU A 245 -15.91 0.30 0.42
C LEU A 245 -16.51 1.27 1.46
N GLU A 246 -16.22 1.04 2.73
CA GLU A 246 -16.69 1.87 3.84
C GLU A 246 -15.97 3.21 3.95
N GLU A 247 -14.65 3.18 3.78
CA GLU A 247 -13.86 4.40 3.78
C GLU A 247 -14.16 5.26 2.57
N LEU A 248 -14.34 4.65 1.39
CA LEU A 248 -14.75 5.37 0.19
C LEU A 248 -16.07 6.12 0.41
N ALA A 249 -16.98 5.60 1.23
CA ALA A 249 -18.22 6.28 1.59
C ALA A 249 -18.03 7.52 2.50
N LYS A 250 -16.87 7.67 3.14
CA LYS A 250 -16.49 8.81 3.99
C LYS A 250 -15.57 9.80 3.28
N VAL A 251 -15.12 9.48 2.05
CA VAL A 251 -14.21 10.34 1.31
C VAL A 251 -14.98 11.51 0.70
N ASP A 252 -14.66 12.73 1.11
CA ASP A 252 -15.21 13.97 0.55
C ASP A 252 -14.24 14.68 -0.40
N THR A 253 -12.95 14.37 -0.31
CA THR A 253 -11.90 15.01 -1.09
C THR A 253 -11.18 13.97 -1.92
N LEU A 254 -11.19 14.16 -3.23
CA LEU A 254 -10.46 13.32 -4.19
C LEU A 254 -9.20 14.05 -4.63
N VAL A 255 -8.04 13.54 -4.21
CA VAL A 255 -6.75 13.94 -4.78
C VAL A 255 -6.41 12.93 -5.87
N VAL A 256 -6.32 13.41 -7.11
CA VAL A 256 -5.94 12.60 -8.26
C VAL A 256 -4.50 12.91 -8.63
N ASP A 257 -3.73 11.85 -8.86
CA ASP A 257 -2.44 11.99 -9.52
C ASP A 257 -2.63 12.49 -10.96
N LYS A 258 -1.71 13.33 -11.45
CA LYS A 258 -1.81 13.87 -12.81
C LYS A 258 -1.36 12.82 -13.81
N THR A 259 -0.15 12.29 -13.64
CA THR A 259 0.49 11.51 -14.68
C THR A 259 0.03 10.06 -14.69
N GLY A 260 -0.47 9.56 -15.82
CA GLY A 260 -0.93 8.17 -15.94
C GLY A 260 -2.29 7.88 -15.29
N THR A 261 -2.85 8.84 -14.54
CA THR A 261 -4.23 8.79 -14.04
C THR A 261 -5.13 9.77 -14.80
N VAL A 262 -4.80 11.07 -14.79
CA VAL A 262 -5.53 12.08 -15.59
C VAL A 262 -4.98 12.17 -17.01
N THR A 263 -3.67 11.99 -17.17
CA THR A 263 -3.01 11.98 -18.48
C THR A 263 -2.75 10.57 -18.99
N GLU A 264 -2.55 10.43 -20.30
CA GLU A 264 -2.25 9.15 -20.95
C GLU A 264 -0.89 8.53 -20.55
N GLY A 265 -0.08 9.25 -19.75
CA GLY A 265 1.25 8.79 -19.32
C GLY A 265 2.27 8.68 -20.45
N LYS A 266 1.94 9.17 -21.65
CA LYS A 266 2.81 9.16 -22.83
C LYS A 266 3.04 10.60 -23.31
N PRO A 267 4.30 11.06 -23.43
CA PRO A 267 4.58 12.38 -23.95
C PRO A 267 4.17 12.44 -25.43
N SER A 268 3.39 13.45 -25.80
CA SER A 268 3.04 13.75 -27.19
C SER A 268 3.32 15.23 -27.47
N VAL A 269 3.71 15.53 -28.72
CA VAL A 269 4.01 16.90 -29.13
C VAL A 269 2.70 17.66 -29.29
N ALA A 270 2.36 18.48 -28.29
CA ALA A 270 1.10 19.24 -28.30
C ALA A 270 1.10 20.37 -29.33
N ARG A 271 2.24 21.05 -29.52
CA ARG A 271 2.34 22.17 -30.45
C ARG A 271 3.77 22.37 -30.91
N THR A 272 3.95 22.62 -32.20
CA THR A 272 5.22 23.05 -32.77
C THR A 272 5.13 24.52 -33.16
N PHE A 273 6.05 25.34 -32.66
CA PHE A 273 6.19 26.71 -33.12
C PHE A 273 7.23 26.72 -34.22
N LEU A 274 6.78 26.86 -35.47
CA LEU A 274 7.68 27.16 -36.57
C LEU A 274 8.08 28.63 -36.45
N PRO A 275 9.38 28.96 -36.41
CA PRO A 275 9.79 30.35 -36.59
C PRO A 275 9.26 30.80 -37.96
N SER A 276 8.51 31.90 -37.98
CA SER A 276 7.91 32.42 -39.22
C SER A 276 9.02 32.61 -40.26
N ALA A 277 8.96 31.84 -41.34
CA ALA A 277 9.80 32.04 -42.51
C ALA A 277 9.40 33.37 -43.16
N GLY A 278 10.01 34.47 -42.71
CA GLY A 278 9.66 35.81 -43.16
C GLY A 278 10.06 36.93 -42.21
N ALA A 279 11.30 36.94 -41.72
CA ALA A 279 11.92 38.18 -41.26
C ALA A 279 13.40 38.13 -41.67
N GLY A 280 13.70 38.79 -42.78
CA GLY A 280 15.07 39.08 -43.18
C GLY A 280 15.82 39.75 -42.02
N ALA A 281 17.13 39.55 -42.03
CA ALA A 281 18.09 40.21 -41.14
C ALA A 281 17.69 41.67 -40.86
N GLY A 282 17.34 41.98 -39.60
CA GLY A 282 16.98 43.34 -39.22
C GLY A 282 16.36 43.44 -37.83
N ALA A 283 17.23 43.67 -36.83
CA ALA A 283 16.96 44.37 -35.56
C ALA A 283 15.77 43.95 -34.67
N GLY A 284 16.12 43.32 -33.54
CA GLY A 284 15.61 43.70 -32.20
C GLY A 284 14.10 43.73 -31.98
N GLY A 285 13.47 42.56 -31.88
CA GLY A 285 12.11 42.43 -31.36
C GLY A 285 12.02 41.24 -30.40
N ALA A 286 12.16 41.50 -29.09
CA ALA A 286 11.91 40.51 -28.05
C ALA A 286 10.43 40.11 -28.12
N ALA A 287 10.16 38.92 -28.67
CA ALA A 287 8.84 38.32 -28.64
C ALA A 287 8.47 38.03 -27.18
N ARG A 288 7.62 38.89 -26.61
CA ARG A 288 7.01 38.69 -25.29
C ARG A 288 6.20 37.40 -25.33
N MET A 289 6.75 36.37 -24.70
CA MET A 289 6.03 35.17 -24.31
C MET A 289 4.99 35.60 -23.26
N THR A 290 3.71 35.61 -23.63
CA THR A 290 2.62 35.86 -22.70
C THR A 290 2.58 34.75 -21.66
N GLU A 291 2.78 35.09 -20.39
CA GLU A 291 2.83 34.23 -19.19
C GLU A 291 1.61 33.30 -18.97
N ARG A 292 0.60 33.31 -19.84
CA ARG A 292 -0.63 32.52 -19.67
C ARG A 292 -0.57 31.07 -20.14
N GLU A 293 0.46 30.63 -20.85
CA GLU A 293 0.58 29.22 -21.29
C GLU A 293 1.53 28.35 -20.45
N LEU A 294 2.25 28.91 -19.47
CA LEU A 294 3.22 28.13 -18.68
C LEU A 294 2.61 27.26 -17.57
N ALA A 295 1.30 27.32 -17.34
CA ALA A 295 0.68 26.73 -16.14
C ALA A 295 0.00 25.36 -16.33
N ILE A 296 0.14 24.68 -17.48
CA ILE A 296 -0.58 23.40 -17.71
C ILE A 296 0.33 22.21 -18.12
N LEU A 297 1.61 22.42 -18.40
CA LEU A 297 2.55 21.28 -18.55
C LEU A 297 2.84 20.63 -17.19
#